data_AF-A0A920FJA1-F1
#
_entry.id   AF-A0A920FJA1-F1
#
_cell.length_a   1.000
_cell.length_b   1.000
_cell.length_c   1.000
_cell.angle_alpha   90.00
_cell.angle_beta   90.00
_cell.angle_gamma   90.00
#
_symmetry.space_group_name_H-M   'P 1'
#
loop_
_entity.id
_entity.type
_entity.pdbx_description
1 polymer ?
#
loop_
_entity_poly.entity_id
_entity_poly.type
_entity_poly.pdbx_seq_one_letter_code
_entity_poly.pdbx_strand_id
1 'polypeptide(L)'
;MLILRKAYKLEAYLHVKHVEYMNIVIIVTGSIVGVAYITELFVSWYSGVEYESYAFLNRATGPYWWSYWAMMTCNVISPQLFWFKKLRTSLMFSFFMSIIINIGMWFERFVIIVTSLHRDYVPSSWTYFHPTWVDIGVFMGTLGIFFVFYLLFSRYFPVMPIAELKTILKSSGKNYKEGYGRGKGYWDKNAEH
;
A
#
# COMPACT_ATOMS: atom_id res chain seq x y z
N MET A 1 10.16 3.20 0.26
CA MET A 1 10.63 4.24 -0.68
C MET A 1 10.85 5.61 0.01
N LEU A 2 9.86 6.16 0.72
CA LEU A 2 9.97 7.50 1.33
C LEU A 2 11.11 7.61 2.37
N ILE A 3 11.27 6.61 3.24
CA ILE A 3 12.36 6.56 4.22
C ILE A 3 13.73 6.50 3.53
N LEU A 4 13.88 5.65 2.52
CA LEU A 4 15.11 5.49 1.74
C LEU A 4 15.49 6.75 0.96
N ARG A 5 14.49 7.44 0.40
CA ARG A 5 14.65 8.73 -0.27
C ARG A 5 15.32 9.75 0.65
N LYS A 6 14.89 9.81 1.93
CA LYS A 6 15.47 10.74 2.91
C LYS A 6 16.81 10.28 3.45
N ALA A 7 16.95 8.99 3.78
CA ALA A 7 18.16 8.43 4.37
C ALA A 7 19.37 8.49 3.42
N TYR A 8 19.17 8.16 2.13
CA TYR A 8 20.24 8.15 1.12
C TYR A 8 20.30 9.44 0.28
N LYS A 9 19.55 10.49 0.66
CA LYS A 9 19.46 11.77 -0.05
C LYS A 9 19.16 11.64 -1.56
N LEU A 10 18.32 10.66 -1.93
CA LEU A 10 17.95 10.37 -3.32
C LEU A 10 16.84 11.29 -3.85
N GLU A 11 16.67 12.48 -3.26
CA GLU A 11 15.59 13.42 -3.60
C GLU A 11 15.68 13.94 -5.05
N ALA A 12 16.90 13.97 -5.62
CA ALA A 12 17.16 14.36 -7.00
C ALA A 12 16.73 13.31 -8.05
N TYR A 13 16.69 12.03 -7.68
CA TYR A 13 16.27 10.94 -8.57
C TYR A 13 14.80 10.57 -8.34
N LEU A 14 14.37 10.54 -7.07
CA LEU A 14 13.00 10.21 -6.69
C LEU A 14 12.17 11.49 -6.53
N HIS A 15 11.63 11.99 -7.63
CA HIS A 15 10.73 13.15 -7.62
C HIS A 15 9.38 12.85 -6.98
N VAL A 16 8.69 13.91 -6.53
CA VAL A 16 7.32 13.85 -5.97
C VAL A 16 6.33 13.24 -6.96
N LYS A 17 6.56 13.42 -8.28
CA LYS A 17 5.75 12.79 -9.33
C LYS A 17 5.73 11.27 -9.25
N HIS A 18 6.85 10.62 -8.88
CA HIS A 18 6.87 9.16 -8.72
C HIS A 18 5.94 8.72 -7.59
N VAL A 19 5.93 9.44 -6.47
CA VAL A 19 5.02 9.16 -5.34
C VAL A 19 3.58 9.43 -5.74
N GLU A 20 3.31 10.50 -6.50
CA GLU A 20 1.98 10.78 -7.03
C GLU A 20 1.46 9.64 -7.92
N TYR A 21 2.28 9.13 -8.85
CA TYR A 21 1.88 8.01 -9.70
C TYR A 21 1.63 6.72 -8.89
N MET A 22 2.46 6.43 -7.88
CA MET A 22 2.22 5.29 -6.99
C MET A 22 0.92 5.44 -6.20
N ASN A 23 0.62 6.63 -5.71
CA ASN A 23 -0.66 6.89 -5.04
C ASN A 23 -1.85 6.73 -5.99
N ILE A 24 -1.73 7.07 -7.29
CA ILE A 24 -2.79 6.80 -8.27
C ILE A 24 -3.01 5.29 -8.44
N VAL A 25 -1.93 4.49 -8.52
CA VAL A 25 -2.04 3.03 -8.58
C VAL A 25 -2.77 2.48 -7.34
N ILE A 26 -2.49 3.03 -6.16
CA ILE A 26 -3.19 2.68 -4.90
C ILE A 26 -4.69 3.00 -5.00
N ILE A 27 -5.09 4.14 -5.57
CA ILE A 27 -6.52 4.48 -5.77
C ILE A 27 -7.18 3.44 -6.68
N VAL A 28 -6.54 3.11 -7.80
CA VAL A 28 -7.10 2.19 -8.80
C VAL A 28 -7.29 0.80 -8.20
N THR A 29 -6.24 0.26 -7.58
CA THR A 29 -6.27 -1.07 -6.95
C THR A 29 -7.24 -1.11 -5.77
N GLY A 30 -7.26 -0.08 -4.92
CA GLY A 30 -8.23 0.02 -3.81
C GLY A 30 -9.67 0.10 -4.30
N SER A 31 -9.93 0.76 -5.43
CA SER A 31 -11.26 0.82 -6.03
C SER A 31 -11.69 -0.55 -6.59
N ILE A 32 -10.76 -1.31 -7.19
CA ILE A 32 -11.04 -2.69 -7.64
C ILE A 32 -11.42 -3.59 -6.45
N VAL A 33 -10.67 -3.52 -5.35
CA VAL A 33 -10.99 -4.25 -4.11
C VAL A 33 -12.35 -3.81 -3.55
N GLY A 34 -12.64 -2.50 -3.54
CA GLY A 34 -13.93 -1.99 -3.11
C GLY A 34 -15.10 -2.53 -3.94
N VAL A 35 -14.95 -2.64 -5.26
CA VAL A 35 -15.95 -3.27 -6.13
C VAL A 35 -16.14 -4.74 -5.76
N ALA A 36 -15.06 -5.50 -5.54
CA ALA A 36 -15.15 -6.90 -5.15
C ALA A 36 -15.93 -7.10 -3.84
N TYR A 37 -15.68 -6.27 -2.82
CA TYR A 37 -16.45 -6.35 -1.56
C TYR A 37 -17.94 -6.02 -1.73
N ILE A 38 -18.28 -5.04 -2.58
CA ILE A 38 -19.68 -4.72 -2.87
C ILE A 38 -20.33 -5.89 -3.62
N THR A 39 -19.63 -6.51 -4.56
CA THR A 39 -20.12 -7.70 -5.26
C THR A 39 -20.33 -8.87 -4.31
N GLU A 40 -19.42 -9.11 -3.37
CA GLU A 40 -19.59 -10.14 -2.34
C GLU A 40 -20.84 -9.91 -1.49
N LEU A 41 -21.07 -8.69 -1.01
CA LEU A 41 -22.27 -8.32 -0.26
C LEU A 41 -23.55 -8.49 -1.11
N PHE A 42 -23.49 -8.07 -2.37
CA PHE A 42 -24.61 -8.19 -3.30
C PHE A 42 -24.97 -9.65 -3.58
N VAL A 43 -23.96 -10.49 -3.88
CA VAL A 43 -24.16 -11.91 -4.16
C VAL A 43 -24.66 -12.63 -2.92
N SER A 44 -24.12 -12.34 -1.73
CA SER A 44 -24.62 -12.93 -0.48
C SER A 44 -26.09 -12.64 -0.21
N TRP A 45 -26.54 -11.42 -0.52
CA TRP A 45 -27.95 -11.05 -0.39
C TRP A 45 -28.82 -11.67 -1.49
N TYR A 46 -28.31 -11.72 -2.73
CA TYR A 46 -29.01 -12.26 -3.90
C TYR A 46 -29.13 -13.81 -3.89
N SER A 47 -28.14 -14.49 -3.32
CA SER A 47 -28.02 -15.96 -3.26
C SER A 47 -29.18 -16.65 -2.54
N GLY A 48 -29.79 -15.98 -1.56
CA GLY A 48 -30.90 -16.55 -0.78
C GLY A 48 -30.50 -17.70 0.15
N VAL A 49 -29.21 -18.04 0.24
CA VAL A 49 -28.69 -19.04 1.17
C VAL A 49 -28.51 -18.42 2.56
N GLU A 50 -29.27 -18.94 3.54
CA GLU A 50 -29.25 -18.43 4.93
C GLU A 50 -27.84 -18.45 5.55
N TYR A 51 -27.03 -19.46 5.23
CA TYR A 51 -25.65 -19.58 5.73
C TYR A 51 -24.71 -18.47 5.22
N GLU A 52 -24.83 -18.08 3.95
CA GLU A 52 -24.01 -16.99 3.38
C GLU A 52 -24.43 -15.64 3.95
N SER A 53 -25.75 -15.41 4.01
CA SER A 53 -26.31 -14.20 4.62
C SER A 53 -25.93 -14.09 6.10
N TYR A 54 -25.96 -15.19 6.86
CA TYR A 54 -25.54 -15.23 8.25
C TYR A 54 -24.03 -14.97 8.40
N ALA A 55 -23.20 -15.55 7.53
CA ALA A 55 -21.75 -15.33 7.56
C ALA A 55 -21.40 -13.85 7.36
N PHE A 56 -22.06 -13.15 6.43
CA PHE A 56 -21.86 -11.71 6.23
C PHE A 56 -22.43 -10.86 7.36
N LEU A 57 -23.61 -11.22 7.90
CA LEU A 57 -24.17 -10.53 9.07
C LEU A 57 -23.23 -10.65 10.28
N ASN A 58 -22.68 -11.84 10.51
CA ASN A 58 -21.74 -12.10 11.59
C ASN A 58 -20.40 -11.36 11.41
N ARG A 59 -19.95 -11.13 10.16
CA ARG A 59 -18.81 -10.24 9.90
C ARG A 59 -19.12 -8.79 10.29
N ALA A 60 -20.33 -8.30 10.01
CA ALA A 60 -20.71 -6.91 10.24
C ALA A 60 -21.07 -6.58 11.70
N THR A 61 -21.76 -7.47 12.41
CA THR A 61 -22.30 -7.24 13.76
C THR A 61 -21.89 -8.27 14.80
N GLY A 62 -21.17 -9.32 14.41
CA GLY A 62 -20.71 -10.39 15.30
C GLY A 62 -19.49 -10.00 16.13
N PRO A 63 -18.84 -10.97 16.81
CA PRO A 63 -17.78 -10.69 17.79
C PRO A 63 -16.48 -10.13 17.16
N TYR A 64 -16.35 -10.22 15.82
CA TYR A 64 -15.26 -9.65 15.03
C TYR A 64 -15.64 -8.38 14.26
N TRP A 65 -16.76 -7.72 14.61
CA TRP A 65 -17.23 -6.50 13.94
C TRP A 65 -16.13 -5.44 13.78
N TRP A 66 -15.34 -5.21 14.83
CA TRP A 66 -14.27 -4.22 14.85
C TRP A 66 -13.22 -4.46 13.75
N SER A 67 -12.91 -5.72 13.46
CA SER A 67 -11.94 -6.09 12.42
C SER A 67 -12.49 -5.88 11.01
N TYR A 68 -13.78 -6.17 10.80
CA TYR A 68 -14.46 -5.94 9.53
C TYR A 68 -14.62 -4.45 9.22
N TRP A 69 -15.04 -3.65 10.21
CA TRP A 69 -15.15 -2.20 10.06
C TRP A 69 -13.78 -1.56 9.83
N ALA A 70 -12.73 -1.98 10.56
CA ALA A 70 -11.37 -1.52 10.34
C ALA A 70 -10.89 -1.85 8.92
N MET A 71 -11.12 -3.07 8.42
CA MET A 71 -10.81 -3.47 7.05
C MET A 71 -11.52 -2.57 6.03
N MET A 72 -12.84 -2.41 6.14
CA MET A 72 -13.62 -1.61 5.18
C MET A 72 -13.18 -0.14 5.18
N THR A 73 -12.95 0.47 6.34
CA THR A 73 -12.47 1.86 6.43
C THR A 73 -11.03 2.01 5.90
N CYS A 74 -10.14 1.06 6.18
CA CYS A 74 -8.73 1.14 5.77
C CYS A 74 -8.48 0.77 4.31
N ASN A 75 -9.33 -0.06 3.69
CA ASN A 75 -9.15 -0.49 2.30
C ASN A 75 -10.07 0.26 1.33
N VAL A 76 -11.28 0.63 1.74
CA VAL A 76 -12.25 1.30 0.84
C VAL A 76 -12.19 2.81 0.99
N ILE A 77 -12.28 3.36 2.21
CA ILE A 77 -12.38 4.82 2.41
C ILE A 77 -11.01 5.49 2.23
N SER A 78 -10.00 4.86 2.81
CA SER A 78 -8.64 5.35 2.87
C SER A 78 -8.02 5.68 1.50
N PRO A 79 -8.05 4.79 0.48
CA PRO A 79 -7.56 5.14 -0.86
C PRO A 79 -8.34 6.27 -1.54
N GLN A 80 -9.63 6.45 -1.24
CA GLN A 80 -10.45 7.50 -1.87
C GLN A 80 -10.00 8.91 -1.46
N LEU A 81 -9.35 9.07 -0.31
CA LEU A 81 -8.76 10.34 0.11
C LEU A 81 -7.67 10.84 -0.86
N PHE A 82 -7.05 9.94 -1.64
CA PHE A 82 -6.05 10.32 -2.63
C PHE A 82 -6.62 10.91 -3.93
N TRP A 83 -7.95 10.96 -4.11
CA TRP A 83 -8.57 11.75 -5.19
C TRP A 83 -8.23 13.24 -5.07
N PHE A 84 -8.07 13.74 -3.84
CA PHE A 84 -7.65 15.10 -3.61
C PHE A 84 -6.17 15.27 -3.93
N LYS A 85 -5.87 15.96 -5.03
CA LYS A 85 -4.49 16.23 -5.50
C LYS A 85 -3.61 16.81 -4.39
N LYS A 86 -4.16 17.67 -3.52
CA LYS A 86 -3.45 18.30 -2.40
C LYS A 86 -2.97 17.28 -1.35
N LEU A 87 -3.72 16.20 -1.13
CA LEU A 87 -3.34 15.11 -0.23
C LEU A 87 -2.39 14.14 -0.94
N ARG A 88 -2.63 13.86 -2.22
CA ARG A 88 -1.82 12.94 -3.03
C ARG A 88 -0.38 13.39 -3.26
N THR A 89 -0.12 14.69 -3.33
CA THR A 89 1.24 15.24 -3.48
C THR A 89 1.96 15.46 -2.16
N SER A 90 1.29 15.26 -1.02
CA SER A 90 1.90 15.36 0.31
C SER A 90 2.61 14.06 0.69
N LEU A 91 3.94 14.15 0.83
CA LEU A 91 4.79 13.00 1.18
C LEU A 91 4.48 12.47 2.59
N MET A 92 4.24 13.38 3.54
CA MET A 92 3.95 13.01 4.93
C MET A 92 2.58 12.31 5.02
N PHE A 93 1.58 12.83 4.32
CA PHE A 93 0.26 12.20 4.25
C PHE A 93 0.36 10.80 3.63
N SER A 94 1.05 10.68 2.48
CA SER A 94 1.24 9.39 1.80
C SER A 94 1.95 8.36 2.68
N PHE A 95 2.89 8.79 3.53
CA PHE A 95 3.59 7.90 4.47
C PHE A 95 2.64 7.32 5.52
N PHE A 96 1.90 8.16 6.24
CA PHE A 96 0.94 7.69 7.24
C PHE A 96 -0.15 6.82 6.61
N MET A 97 -0.64 7.23 5.43
CA MET A 97 -1.65 6.48 4.71
C MET A 97 -1.17 5.09 4.29
N SER A 98 0.09 4.95 3.90
CA SER A 98 0.67 3.65 3.55
C SER A 98 0.70 2.68 4.72
N ILE A 99 0.86 3.17 5.96
CA ILE A 99 0.80 2.34 7.16
C ILE A 99 -0.64 1.86 7.39
N ILE A 100 -1.60 2.78 7.32
CA ILE A 100 -3.03 2.48 7.49
C ILE A 100 -3.49 1.44 6.47
N ILE A 101 -3.14 1.60 5.20
CA ILE A 101 -3.52 0.66 4.13
C ILE A 101 -2.90 -0.72 4.36
N ASN A 102 -1.63 -0.80 4.76
CA ASN A 102 -1.01 -2.10 5.07
C ASN A 102 -1.69 -2.81 6.26
N ILE A 103 -2.07 -2.06 7.29
CA ILE A 103 -2.85 -2.60 8.42
C ILE A 103 -4.23 -3.08 7.93
N GLY A 104 -4.89 -2.33 7.06
CA GLY A 104 -6.17 -2.70 6.44
C GLY A 104 -6.07 -4.00 5.62
N MET A 105 -5.03 -4.14 4.80
CA MET A 105 -4.79 -5.36 4.01
C MET A 105 -4.48 -6.57 4.90
N TRP A 106 -3.82 -6.38 6.03
CA TRP A 106 -3.65 -7.45 7.02
C TRP A 106 -4.99 -7.86 7.64
N PHE A 107 -5.82 -6.88 8.01
CA PHE A 107 -7.17 -7.14 8.51
C PHE A 107 -8.05 -7.85 7.47
N GLU A 108 -7.90 -7.55 6.18
CA GLU A 108 -8.59 -8.28 5.11
C GLU A 108 -8.32 -9.78 5.19
N ARG A 109 -7.04 -10.17 5.29
CA ARG A 109 -6.66 -11.58 5.37
C ARG A 109 -7.13 -12.22 6.69
N PHE A 110 -7.02 -11.48 7.80
CA PHE A 110 -7.55 -11.93 9.09
C PHE A 110 -9.06 -12.17 9.04
N VAL A 111 -9.82 -11.22 8.50
CA VAL A 111 -11.29 -11.30 8.40
C VAL A 111 -11.70 -12.47 7.51
N ILE A 112 -11.14 -12.59 6.30
CA ILE A 112 -11.51 -13.67 5.37
C ILE A 112 -11.28 -15.05 6.00
N ILE A 113 -10.17 -15.25 6.72
CA ILE A 113 -9.83 -16.56 7.31
C ILE A 113 -10.59 -16.79 8.61
N VAL A 114 -10.41 -15.93 9.61
CA VAL A 114 -10.90 -16.17 10.98
C VAL A 114 -12.41 -16.07 11.06
N THR A 115 -13.03 -15.07 10.41
CA THR A 115 -14.49 -14.92 10.50
C THR A 115 -15.23 -16.06 9.82
N SER A 116 -14.66 -16.64 8.77
CA SER A 116 -15.25 -17.77 8.05
C SER A 116 -15.05 -19.12 8.76
N LEU A 117 -14.02 -19.25 9.61
CA LEU A 117 -13.73 -20.49 10.35
C LEU A 117 -14.35 -20.54 11.74
N HIS A 118 -14.48 -19.39 12.43
CA HIS A 118 -14.94 -19.40 13.83
C HIS A 118 -16.45 -19.67 13.99
N ARG A 119 -17.23 -19.45 12.92
CA ARG A 119 -18.66 -19.78 12.82
C ARG A 119 -18.89 -20.48 11.50
N ASP A 120 -18.85 -21.81 11.55
CA ASP A 120 -19.11 -22.70 10.42
C ASP A 120 -20.55 -23.23 10.48
N TYR A 121 -20.84 -24.25 9.67
CA TYR A 121 -22.17 -24.87 9.55
C TYR A 121 -22.68 -25.49 10.86
N VAL A 122 -21.82 -25.84 11.82
CA VAL A 122 -22.21 -26.59 13.02
C VAL A 122 -22.08 -25.71 14.28
N PRO A 123 -23.19 -25.29 14.89
CA PRO A 123 -23.16 -24.39 16.04
C PRO A 123 -22.36 -24.87 17.25
N SER A 124 -22.21 -26.19 17.44
CA SER A 124 -21.43 -26.75 18.55
C SER A 124 -19.92 -26.55 18.41
N SER A 125 -19.42 -26.29 17.21
CA SER A 125 -17.99 -26.08 16.91
C SER A 125 -17.57 -24.62 17.00
N TRP A 126 -18.52 -23.73 17.27
CA TRP A 126 -18.27 -22.30 17.28
C TRP A 126 -17.34 -21.88 18.41
N THR A 127 -16.29 -21.15 18.06
CA THR A 127 -15.23 -20.75 19.00
C THR A 127 -14.75 -19.33 18.73
N TYR A 128 -13.86 -18.82 19.58
CA TYR A 128 -13.19 -17.54 19.38
C TYR A 128 -11.68 -17.74 19.28
N PHE A 129 -11.07 -17.12 18.28
CA PHE A 129 -9.62 -17.11 18.11
C PHE A 129 -8.99 -16.03 18.99
N HIS A 130 -8.20 -16.48 19.97
CA HIS A 130 -7.34 -15.62 20.79
C HIS A 130 -5.88 -15.86 20.40
N PRO A 131 -5.20 -14.89 19.77
CA PRO A 131 -3.80 -15.04 19.43
C PRO A 131 -2.96 -15.14 20.71
N THR A 132 -2.02 -16.08 20.71
CA THR A 132 -1.06 -16.23 21.79
C THR A 132 0.11 -15.26 21.61
N TRP A 133 0.89 -15.06 22.67
CA TRP A 133 2.10 -14.24 22.60
C TRP A 133 3.11 -14.79 21.58
N VAL A 134 3.10 -16.10 21.31
CA VAL A 134 3.95 -16.75 20.31
C VAL A 134 3.54 -16.34 18.90
N ASP A 135 2.23 -16.27 18.60
CA ASP A 135 1.73 -15.84 17.29
C ASP A 135 2.18 -14.41 16.96
N ILE A 136 2.06 -13.52 17.96
CA ILE A 136 2.50 -12.12 17.84
C ILE A 136 4.04 -12.06 17.72
N GLY A 137 4.75 -12.87 18.50
CA GLY A 137 6.21 -12.97 18.47
C GLY A 137 6.75 -13.43 17.11
N VAL A 138 6.11 -14.43 16.49
CA VAL A 138 6.46 -14.90 15.15
C VAL A 138 6.18 -13.82 14.11
N PHE A 139 5.02 -13.15 14.17
CA PHE A 139 4.69 -12.05 13.28
C PHE A 139 5.73 -10.91 13.36
N MET A 140 6.02 -10.44 14.58
CA MET A 140 7.06 -9.43 14.81
C MET A 140 8.45 -9.91 14.39
N GLY A 141 8.77 -11.19 14.59
CA GLY A 141 10.01 -11.82 14.15
C GLY A 141 10.17 -11.76 12.63
N THR A 142 9.12 -12.06 11.86
CA THR A 142 9.16 -11.96 10.39
C THR A 142 9.39 -10.53 9.90
N LEU A 143 8.80 -9.53 10.57
CA LEU A 143 9.09 -8.12 10.29
C LEU A 143 10.56 -7.78 10.57
N GLY A 144 11.10 -8.27 11.69
CA GLY A 144 12.52 -8.11 12.04
C GLY A 144 13.45 -8.71 10.98
N ILE A 145 13.19 -9.96 10.58
CA ILE A 145 13.96 -10.66 9.54
C ILE A 145 13.89 -9.90 8.21
N PHE A 146 12.71 -9.42 7.82
CA PHE A 146 12.54 -8.60 6.63
C PHE A 146 13.42 -7.35 6.67
N PHE A 147 13.40 -6.59 7.77
CA PHE A 147 14.24 -5.39 7.91
C PHE A 147 15.74 -5.71 7.93
N VAL A 148 16.15 -6.79 8.58
CA VAL A 148 17.56 -7.23 8.59
C VAL A 148 18.04 -7.47 7.16
N PHE A 149 17.31 -8.28 6.37
CA PHE A 149 17.70 -8.55 4.99
C PHE A 149 17.58 -7.32 4.09
N TYR A 150 16.58 -6.47 4.31
CA TYR A 150 16.40 -5.24 3.55
C TYR A 150 17.55 -4.24 3.77
N LEU A 151 17.96 -4.05 5.02
CA LEU A 151 19.07 -3.17 5.38
C LEU A 151 20.41 -3.74 4.91
N LEU A 152 20.58 -5.06 4.97
CA LEU A 152 21.74 -5.75 4.40
C LEU A 152 21.81 -5.51 2.89
N PHE A 153 20.69 -5.72 2.19
CA PHE A 153 20.59 -5.43 0.77
C PHE A 153 20.92 -3.97 0.44
N SER A 154 20.37 -3.00 1.19
CA SER A 154 20.62 -1.58 0.94
C SER A 154 22.04 -1.12 1.26
N ARG A 155 22.80 -1.91 2.04
CA ARG A 155 24.20 -1.67 2.36
C ARG A 155 25.13 -2.26 1.29
N TYR A 156 24.87 -3.48 0.83
CA TYR A 156 25.79 -4.23 -0.03
C TYR A 156 25.48 -4.13 -1.53
N PHE A 157 24.23 -3.86 -1.92
CA PHE A 157 23.83 -3.76 -3.32
C PHE A 157 23.43 -2.33 -3.70
N PRO A 158 23.57 -1.95 -4.99
CA PRO A 158 23.09 -0.66 -5.46
C PRO A 158 21.55 -0.61 -5.38
N VAL A 159 21.03 0.30 -4.55
CA VAL A 159 19.59 0.49 -4.33
C VAL A 159 18.82 0.99 -5.56
N MET A 160 19.50 1.40 -6.63
CA MET A 160 18.90 1.82 -7.89
C MET A 160 19.63 1.21 -9.09
N PRO A 161 18.90 0.84 -10.16
CA PRO A 161 19.50 0.32 -11.38
C PRO A 161 20.17 1.44 -12.18
N ILE A 162 21.50 1.58 -12.01
CA ILE A 162 22.28 2.65 -12.65
C ILE A 162 22.25 2.55 -14.19
N ALA A 163 22.18 1.34 -14.75
CA ALA A 163 22.13 1.12 -16.19
C ALA A 163 20.86 1.75 -16.83
N GLU A 164 19.69 1.48 -16.24
CA GLU A 164 18.40 2.04 -16.70
C GLU A 164 18.31 3.54 -16.46
N LEU A 165 18.83 4.03 -15.33
CA LEU A 165 18.84 5.48 -15.07
C LEU A 165 19.62 6.25 -16.12
N LYS A 166 20.74 5.70 -16.62
CA LYS A 166 21.56 6.33 -17.66
C LYS A 166 20.84 6.40 -19.00
N THR A 167 20.10 5.36 -19.41
CA THR A 167 19.34 5.34 -20.67
C THR A 167 18.17 6.31 -20.62
N ILE A 168 17.44 6.35 -19.50
CA ILE A 168 16.30 7.25 -19.30
C ILE A 168 16.74 8.71 -19.24
N LEU A 169 17.82 9.04 -18.52
CA LEU A 169 18.33 10.42 -18.46
C LEU A 169 18.76 10.95 -19.84
N LYS A 170 19.36 10.08 -20.67
CA LYS A 170 19.72 10.43 -22.06
C LYS A 170 18.47 10.65 -22.94
N SER A 171 17.42 9.85 -22.75
CA SER A 171 16.19 9.92 -23.55
C SER A 171 15.21 11.02 -23.08
N SER A 172 15.10 11.25 -21.78
CA SER A 172 14.09 12.14 -21.17
C SER A 172 14.66 13.47 -20.66
N GLY A 173 15.99 13.64 -20.62
CA GLY A 173 16.63 14.88 -20.19
C GLY A 173 16.37 16.03 -21.15
N LYS A 174 15.67 17.07 -20.68
CA LYS A 174 15.40 18.30 -21.47
C LYS A 174 16.69 18.95 -21.97
N ASN A 175 17.75 18.97 -21.15
CA ASN A 175 19.09 19.45 -21.53
C ASN A 175 19.73 18.64 -22.68
N TYR A 176 19.45 17.34 -22.80
CA TYR A 176 19.99 16.52 -23.90
C TYR A 176 19.17 16.72 -25.18
N LYS A 177 17.84 16.84 -25.08
CA LYS A 177 16.96 17.13 -26.22
C LYS A 177 17.13 18.54 -26.79
N GLU A 178 17.45 19.53 -25.95
CA GLU A 178 17.72 20.91 -26.36
C GLU A 178 19.17 21.12 -26.85
N GLY A 179 19.97 20.05 -26.99
CA GLY A 179 21.30 20.14 -27.61
C GLY A 179 22.43 20.66 -26.71
N TYR A 180 22.18 20.88 -25.41
CA TYR A 180 23.22 21.25 -24.43
C TYR A 180 24.17 20.08 -24.06
N GLY A 181 24.15 19.00 -24.84
CA GLY A 181 24.98 17.79 -24.68
C GLY A 181 26.47 17.97 -24.99
N ARG A 182 26.93 19.19 -25.32
CA ARG A 182 28.35 19.56 -25.42
C ARG A 182 28.61 20.85 -24.64
N GLY A 183 28.69 20.75 -23.31
CA GLY A 183 29.48 21.68 -22.50
C GLY A 183 28.99 23.12 -22.34
N LYS A 184 27.79 23.51 -22.79
CA LYS A 184 27.21 24.82 -22.43
C LYS A 184 26.04 24.61 -21.47
N GLY A 185 26.22 24.99 -20.22
CA GLY A 185 25.16 24.93 -19.22
C GLY A 185 24.19 26.11 -19.38
N TYR A 186 22.98 25.95 -18.83
CA TYR A 186 21.95 26.99 -18.71
C TYR A 186 22.44 28.28 -18.00
N TRP A 187 23.59 28.20 -17.32
CA TRP A 187 24.18 29.25 -16.50
C TRP A 187 25.06 30.24 -17.27
N ASP A 188 25.48 29.93 -18.51
CA ASP A 188 26.35 30.82 -19.31
C ASP A 188 25.62 32.05 -19.87
N LYS A 189 24.29 32.06 -19.90
CA LYS A 189 23.52 33.17 -20.50
C LYS A 189 23.36 34.39 -19.61
N ASN A 190 23.68 34.29 -18.32
CA ASN A 190 23.56 35.40 -17.38
C ASN A 190 24.92 36.02 -17.00
N ALA A 191 26.00 35.64 -17.68
CA ALA A 191 27.35 36.18 -17.44
C ALA A 191 27.72 37.35 -18.39
N GLU A 192 26.90 37.61 -19.41
CA GLU A 192 27.09 38.72 -20.34
C GLU A 192 25.78 39.52 -20.42
N HIS A 193 25.54 40.40 -19.44
CA HIS A 193 24.82 41.68 -19.57
C HIS A 193 24.93 42.47 -18.26
#